data_AF-A0A7W7VKK8-F1
#
_entry.id   AF-A0A7W7VKK8-F1
#
_cell.length_a   1.000
_cell.length_b   1.000
_cell.length_c   1.000
_cell.angle_alpha   90.00
_cell.angle_beta   90.00
_cell.angle_gamma   90.00
#
_symmetry.space_group_name_H-M   'P 1'
#
loop_
_entity.id
_entity.type
_entity.pdbx_description
1 polymer ?
#
loop_
_entity_poly.entity_id
_entity_poly.type
_entity_poly.pdbx_seq_one_letter_code
_entity_poly.pdbx_strand_id
1 'polypeptide(L)'
;MTGRHREGQPYSLVYRRVWDGPARAEAERLSQVWPEWTVFYSLSKRSFSAVASWDSPQAVIVEHATSEGLEERMQEAEMVRLVQAAPPQHGGEERPPTEPRDRDTTGTRYRGTARRRRPGGRAA
;
A
#
# COMPACT_ATOMS: atom_id res chain seq x y z
N MET A 1 47.19 43.94 8.62
CA MET A 1 47.46 42.50 8.39
C MET A 1 47.40 42.26 6.90
N THR A 2 48.55 42.14 6.25
CA THR A 2 48.68 42.07 4.79
C THR A 2 48.59 40.60 4.37
N GLY A 3 47.52 40.22 3.67
CA GLY A 3 47.35 38.86 3.16
C GLY A 3 48.47 38.50 2.20
N ARG A 4 49.12 37.35 2.41
CA ARG A 4 50.10 36.78 1.47
C ARG A 4 49.36 36.30 0.22
N HIS A 5 49.12 37.19 -0.73
CA HIS A 5 48.89 36.77 -2.12
C HIS A 5 50.25 36.44 -2.74
N ARG A 6 50.44 35.18 -3.14
CA ARG A 6 51.59 34.79 -3.95
C ARG A 6 51.31 35.22 -5.39
N GLU A 7 51.94 36.32 -5.81
CA GLU A 7 52.02 36.67 -7.23
C GLU A 7 52.92 35.66 -7.96
N GLY A 8 52.45 35.13 -9.09
CA GLY A 8 53.27 34.35 -10.03
C GLY A 8 53.11 32.83 -10.02
N GLN A 9 52.12 32.25 -9.35
CA GLN A 9 51.85 30.81 -9.53
C GLN A 9 51.15 30.58 -10.89
N PRO A 10 51.73 29.78 -11.81
CA PRO A 10 51.06 29.43 -13.06
C PRO A 10 49.78 28.68 -12.75
N TYR A 11 48.72 28.94 -13.52
CA TYR A 11 47.46 28.22 -13.40
C TYR A 11 47.72 26.71 -13.50
N SER A 12 47.50 25.97 -12.42
CA SER A 12 47.53 24.52 -12.45
C SER A 12 46.21 23.99 -12.99
N LEU A 13 46.28 23.02 -13.90
CA LEU A 13 45.11 22.28 -14.34
C LEU A 13 44.50 21.54 -13.15
N VAL A 14 43.40 22.06 -12.62
CA VAL A 14 42.59 21.38 -11.62
C VAL A 14 41.70 20.39 -12.34
N TYR A 15 42.08 19.11 -12.32
CA TYR A 15 41.21 18.05 -12.80
C TYR A 15 39.95 18.00 -11.94
N ARG A 16 38.78 18.01 -12.59
CA ARG A 16 37.50 17.83 -11.93
C ARG A 16 37.45 16.43 -11.33
N ARG A 17 37.74 16.30 -10.03
CA ARG A 17 37.57 15.06 -9.30
C ARG A 17 36.07 14.79 -9.15
N VAL A 18 35.59 13.72 -9.77
CA VAL A 18 34.22 13.23 -9.54
C VAL A 18 34.25 12.50 -8.21
N TRP A 19 33.60 13.06 -7.19
CA TRP A 19 33.44 12.37 -5.91
C TRP A 19 32.59 11.12 -6.09
N ASP A 20 33.08 10.02 -5.51
CA ASP A 20 32.40 8.73 -5.40
C ASP A 20 31.80 8.22 -6.73
N GLY A 21 32.56 8.37 -7.83
CA GLY A 21 32.17 7.97 -9.19
C GLY A 21 31.62 6.55 -9.30
N PRO A 22 32.27 5.52 -8.72
CA PRO A 22 31.74 4.16 -8.73
C PRO A 22 30.37 4.02 -8.04
N ALA A 23 30.15 4.70 -6.90
CA ALA A 23 28.88 4.65 -6.19
C ALA A 23 27.75 5.32 -6.99
N ARG A 24 28.05 6.42 -7.70
CA ARG A 24 27.09 7.07 -8.60
C ARG A 24 26.75 6.21 -9.81
N ALA A 25 27.76 5.57 -10.43
CA ALA A 25 27.54 4.66 -11.55
C ALA A 25 26.66 3.46 -11.12
N GLU A 26 26.85 2.97 -9.89
CA GLU A 26 26.03 1.89 -9.37
C GLU A 26 24.58 2.34 -9.09
N ALA A 27 24.38 3.52 -8.51
CA ALA A 27 23.04 4.08 -8.34
C ALA A 27 22.30 4.26 -9.68
N GLU A 28 23.02 4.67 -10.73
CA GLU A 28 22.46 4.79 -12.08
C GLU A 28 22.10 3.42 -12.67
N ARG A 29 22.96 2.40 -12.49
CA ARG A 29 22.66 1.02 -12.88
C ARG A 29 21.40 0.52 -12.19
N LEU A 30 21.26 0.73 -10.88
CA LEU A 30 20.07 0.34 -10.12
C LEU A 30 18.81 1.02 -10.65
N SER A 31 18.88 2.32 -10.96
CA SER A 31 17.73 3.04 -11.54
C SER A 31 17.32 2.51 -12.92
N GLN A 32 18.24 1.92 -13.69
CA GLN A 32 17.93 1.28 -14.97
C GLN A 32 17.32 -0.12 -14.80
N VAL A 33 17.78 -0.87 -13.79
CA VAL A 33 17.27 -2.21 -13.49
C VAL A 33 15.86 -2.14 -12.89
N TRP A 34 15.59 -1.11 -12.09
CA TRP A 34 14.33 -0.90 -11.40
C TRP A 34 13.62 0.36 -11.93
N PRO A 35 12.92 0.29 -13.08
CA PRO A 35 12.36 1.48 -13.75
C PRO A 35 11.25 2.17 -12.94
N GLU A 36 10.61 1.45 -12.02
CA GLU A 36 9.60 1.97 -11.10
C GLU A 36 10.21 2.68 -9.88
N TRP A 37 11.54 2.81 -9.85
CA TRP A 37 12.29 3.43 -8.78
C TRP A 37 13.27 4.46 -9.34
N THR A 38 13.28 5.63 -8.72
CA THR A 38 14.32 6.64 -8.95
C THR A 38 15.39 6.48 -7.87
N VAL A 39 16.60 6.04 -8.27
CA VAL A 39 17.71 5.77 -7.36
C VAL A 39 18.77 6.87 -7.47
N PHE A 40 19.29 7.33 -6.33
CA PHE A 40 20.35 8.33 -6.25
C PHE A 40 21.33 8.07 -5.10
N TYR A 41 22.56 8.56 -5.27
CA TYR A 41 23.60 8.49 -4.24
C TYR A 41 23.77 9.86 -3.56
N SER A 42 23.62 9.89 -2.23
CA SER A 42 23.72 11.09 -1.41
C SER A 42 25.15 11.27 -0.89
N LEU A 43 25.84 12.32 -1.32
CA LEU A 43 27.21 12.62 -0.85
C LEU A 43 27.28 13.07 0.61
N SER A 44 26.20 13.64 1.15
CA SER A 44 26.13 14.13 2.54
C SER A 44 26.15 13.01 3.57
N LYS A 45 25.43 11.91 3.28
CA LYS A 45 25.31 10.73 4.13
C LYS A 45 26.12 9.53 3.63
N ARG A 46 26.68 9.64 2.42
CA ARG A 46 27.38 8.55 1.71
C ARG A 46 26.52 7.28 1.60
N SER A 47 25.24 7.46 1.31
CA SER A 47 24.23 6.39 1.24
C SER A 47 23.50 6.43 -0.10
N PHE A 48 22.95 5.27 -0.46
CA PHE A 48 22.03 5.11 -1.57
C PHE A 48 20.61 5.38 -1.07
N SER A 49 19.81 6.04 -1.90
CA SER A 49 18.41 6.32 -1.62
C SER A 49 17.58 6.02 -2.86
N ALA A 50 16.40 5.47 -2.67
CA ALA A 50 15.45 5.20 -3.74
C ALA A 50 14.08 5.74 -3.37
N VAL A 51 13.40 6.30 -4.37
CA VAL A 51 12.04 6.80 -4.26
C VAL A 51 11.20 6.07 -5.30
N ALA A 52 10.10 5.48 -4.85
CA ALA A 52 9.18 4.80 -5.75
C ALA A 52 8.44 5.81 -6.64
N SER A 53 8.26 5.48 -7.92
CA SER A 53 7.53 6.33 -8.89
C SER A 53 6.07 5.95 -9.08
N TRP A 54 5.59 4.87 -8.45
CA TRP A 54 4.18 4.48 -8.52
C TRP A 54 3.29 5.37 -7.66
N ASP A 55 2.02 5.48 -8.05
CA ASP A 55 1.00 6.16 -7.25
C ASP A 55 0.70 5.37 -5.97
N SER A 56 1.23 5.84 -4.84
CA SER A 56 0.85 5.37 -3.50
C SER A 56 0.37 6.53 -2.63
N PRO A 57 -0.56 6.27 -1.67
CA PRO A 57 -1.07 7.32 -0.77
C PRO A 57 0.02 7.96 0.10
N GLN A 58 1.11 7.22 0.34
CA GLN A 58 2.30 7.67 1.06
C GLN A 58 3.51 7.43 0.17
N ALA A 59 4.37 8.44 0.02
CA ALA A 59 5.61 8.31 -0.74
C ALA A 59 6.51 7.25 -0.08
N VAL A 60 6.92 6.24 -0.85
CA VAL A 60 7.84 5.21 -0.37
C VAL A 60 9.27 5.65 -0.68
N ILE A 61 10.03 5.91 0.38
CA ILE A 61 11.43 6.30 0.31
C ILE A 61 12.23 5.31 1.15
N VAL A 62 13.23 4.67 0.54
CA VAL A 62 14.14 3.75 1.21
C VAL A 62 15.58 4.25 1.09
N GLU A 63 16.37 4.05 2.13
CA GLU A 63 17.77 4.49 2.19
C GLU A 63 18.63 3.35 2.76
N HIS A 64 19.80 3.13 2.18
CA HIS A 64 20.78 2.18 2.70
C HIS A 64 22.23 2.61 2.41
N ALA A 65 23.19 2.16 3.21
CA ALA A 65 24.60 2.51 3.03
C ALA A 65 25.25 1.81 1.82
N THR A 66 24.66 0.71 1.36
CA THR A 66 25.16 -0.14 0.26
C THR A 66 24.10 -0.29 -0.83
N SER A 67 24.54 -0.57 -2.06
CA SER A 67 23.64 -0.82 -3.20
C SER A 67 22.81 -2.08 -2.99
N GLU A 68 23.43 -3.19 -2.60
CA GLU A 68 22.75 -4.47 -2.34
C GLU A 68 21.66 -4.34 -1.26
N GLY A 69 21.99 -3.72 -0.12
CA GLY A 69 21.00 -3.51 0.93
C GLY A 69 19.92 -2.48 0.54
N LEU A 70 20.16 -1.62 -0.46
CA LEU A 70 19.11 -0.79 -1.02
C LEU A 70 18.16 -1.63 -1.88
N GLU A 71 18.68 -2.52 -2.72
CA GLU A 71 17.87 -3.43 -3.55
C GLU A 71 16.97 -4.32 -2.70
N GLU A 72 17.49 -4.90 -1.61
CA GLU A 72 16.69 -5.70 -0.68
C GLU A 72 15.51 -4.89 -0.11
N ARG A 73 15.76 -3.63 0.28
CA ARG A 73 14.71 -2.74 0.80
C ARG A 73 13.69 -2.34 -0.27
N MET A 74 14.13 -2.16 -1.51
CA MET A 74 13.24 -1.90 -2.65
C MET A 74 12.35 -3.11 -2.92
N GLN A 75 12.92 -4.32 -2.91
CA GLN A 75 12.17 -5.56 -3.08
C GLN A 75 11.15 -5.78 -1.95
N GLU A 76 11.55 -5.58 -0.69
CA GLU A 76 10.63 -5.64 0.45
C GLU A 76 9.46 -4.66 0.29
N ALA A 77 9.75 -3.43 -0.13
CA ALA A 77 8.72 -2.43 -0.35
C ALA A 77 7.74 -2.80 -1.48
N GLU A 78 8.23 -3.38 -2.58
CA GLU A 78 7.37 -3.91 -3.64
C GLU A 78 6.50 -5.07 -3.17
N MET A 79 7.05 -5.98 -2.35
CA MET A 79 6.26 -7.06 -1.76
C MET A 79 5.13 -6.51 -0.88
N VAL A 80 5.42 -5.53 -0.03
CA VAL A 80 4.41 -4.89 0.81
C VAL A 80 3.33 -4.23 -0.05
N ARG A 81 3.70 -3.56 -1.15
CA ARG A 81 2.76 -2.99 -2.12
C ARG A 81 1.85 -4.07 -2.72
N LEU A 82 2.39 -5.20 -3.14
CA LEU A 82 1.61 -6.31 -3.72
C LEU A 82 0.61 -6.89 -2.71
N VAL A 83 1.01 -7.05 -1.45
CA VAL A 83 0.13 -7.52 -0.38
C VAL A 83 -1.01 -6.53 -0.13
N GLN A 84 -0.75 -5.22 -0.19
CA GLN A 84 -1.78 -4.19 -0.02
C GLN A 84 -2.71 -4.06 -1.23
N ALA A 85 -2.22 -4.35 -2.44
CA ALA A 85 -3.01 -4.30 -3.68
C ALA A 85 -3.90 -5.54 -3.88
N ALA A 86 -3.61 -6.65 -3.20
CA ALA A 86 -4.46 -7.83 -3.26
C ALA A 86 -5.83 -7.50 -2.62
N PRO A 87 -6.96 -7.74 -3.31
CA PRO A 87 -8.26 -7.66 -2.65
C PRO A 87 -8.26 -8.63 -1.47
N PRO A 88 -8.90 -8.28 -0.34
CA PRO A 88 -9.04 -9.22 0.77
C PRO A 88 -9.63 -10.49 0.18
N GLN A 89 -8.90 -11.60 0.31
CA GLN A 89 -9.48 -12.90 0.02
C GLN A 89 -10.54 -13.12 1.10
N HIS A 90 -11.74 -12.60 0.86
CA HIS A 90 -12.95 -13.08 1.49
C HIS A 90 -13.02 -14.55 1.08
N GLY A 91 -12.53 -15.41 1.97
CA GLY A 91 -12.83 -16.82 1.96
C GLY A 91 -14.34 -16.96 1.75
N GLY A 92 -14.67 -17.73 0.72
CA GLY A 92 -16.03 -17.96 0.28
C GLY A 92 -16.96 -18.24 1.46
N GLU A 93 -18.06 -17.51 1.41
CA GLU A 93 -19.30 -17.67 2.15
C GLU A 93 -19.78 -19.13 2.17
N GLU A 94 -19.70 -19.80 3.32
CA GLU A 94 -20.75 -20.76 3.71
C GLU A 94 -21.75 -20.00 4.58
N ARG A 95 -22.60 -19.20 3.94
CA ARG A 95 -23.91 -18.93 4.53
C ARG A 95 -24.71 -20.23 4.44
N PRO A 96 -25.22 -20.78 5.55
CA PRO A 96 -26.13 -21.91 5.46
C PRO A 96 -27.37 -21.49 4.66
N PRO A 97 -27.94 -22.37 3.82
CA PRO A 97 -29.16 -22.06 3.10
C PRO A 97 -30.23 -21.72 4.14
N THR A 98 -30.86 -20.57 3.98
CA THR A 98 -32.02 -20.18 4.77
C THR A 98 -33.16 -21.09 4.34
N GLU A 99 -33.36 -22.20 5.07
CA GLU A 99 -34.56 -23.00 4.91
C GLU A 99 -35.79 -22.09 5.09
N PRO A 100 -36.75 -22.09 4.15
CA PRO A 100 -38.05 -21.51 4.44
C PRO A 100 -38.68 -22.41 5.49
N ARG A 101 -38.73 -21.90 6.72
CA ARG A 101 -39.35 -22.57 7.86
C ARG A 101 -40.87 -22.53 7.67
N ASP A 102 -41.37 -23.42 6.82
CA ASP A 102 -42.79 -23.74 6.75
C ASP A 102 -43.14 -24.54 8.00
N ARG A 103 -43.67 -23.84 9.00
CA ARG A 103 -44.18 -24.45 10.23
C ARG A 103 -45.57 -23.89 10.48
N ASP A 104 -46.51 -24.35 9.67
CA ASP A 104 -47.92 -24.26 9.99
C ASP A 104 -48.17 -24.96 11.33
N THR A 105 -48.51 -24.11 12.28
CA THR A 105 -48.90 -24.39 13.65
C THR A 105 -50.03 -25.40 13.72
N THR A 106 -49.73 -26.60 14.22
CA THR A 106 -50.70 -27.48 14.90
C THR A 106 -51.21 -26.75 16.14
N GLY A 107 -52.22 -25.91 15.94
CA GLY A 107 -52.92 -25.15 16.97
C GLY A 107 -54.32 -25.72 17.19
N THR A 108 -54.39 -26.68 18.10
CA THR A 108 -55.56 -27.35 18.66
C THR A 108 -56.82 -26.48 18.76
N ARG A 109 -57.93 -27.05 18.27
CA ARG A 109 -59.31 -26.62 18.51
C ARG A 109 -59.58 -26.38 20.00
N TYR A 110 -60.00 -25.17 20.34
CA TYR A 110 -60.90 -24.93 21.47
C TYR A 110 -61.96 -23.91 21.04
N ARG A 111 -63.22 -24.35 20.91
CA ARG A 111 -64.39 -23.47 20.87
C ARG A 111 -65.61 -24.18 21.48
N GLY A 112 -65.61 -24.29 22.80
CA GLY A 112 -66.84 -24.19 23.59
C GLY A 112 -67.08 -22.70 23.89
N THR A 113 -68.27 -22.15 24.11
CA THR A 113 -69.62 -22.66 24.31
C THR A 113 -70.62 -21.54 24.01
N ALA A 114 -71.86 -21.94 23.67
CA ALA A 114 -73.15 -21.25 23.67
C ALA A 114 -73.26 -19.85 24.32
N ARG A 115 -74.13 -18.92 23.88
CA ARG A 115 -75.62 -19.02 23.86
C ARG A 115 -76.25 -17.74 23.26
N ARG A 116 -77.37 -17.91 22.53
CA ARG A 116 -78.64 -17.10 22.52
C ARG A 116 -78.56 -15.58 22.26
N ARG A 117 -79.37 -14.91 21.41
CA ARG A 117 -80.81 -14.99 21.08
C ARG A 117 -81.09 -14.29 19.73
N ARG A 118 -82.08 -14.82 18.99
CA ARG A 118 -82.91 -14.26 17.90
C ARG A 118 -83.66 -12.95 18.28
N PRO A 119 -84.53 -12.35 17.42
CA PRO A 119 -84.53 -12.14 15.95
C PRO A 119 -85.04 -10.71 15.54
N GLY A 120 -85.11 -10.43 14.24
CA GLY A 120 -85.93 -9.35 13.64
C GLY A 120 -85.08 -8.37 12.83
N GLY A 121 -85.43 -7.92 11.63
CA GLY A 121 -86.67 -8.01 10.89
C GLY A 121 -86.44 -7.57 9.43
N ARG A 122 -87.53 -7.67 8.68
CA ARG A 122 -87.71 -7.73 7.22
C ARG A 122 -87.66 -6.35 6.53
N ALA A 123 -87.58 -6.42 5.19
CA ALA A 123 -88.06 -5.47 4.17
C ALA A 123 -87.16 -4.26 3.89
N ALA A 124 -86.99 -3.80 2.65
CA ALA A 124 -87.59 -4.13 1.35
C ALA A 124 -86.55 -3.91 0.24
#